data_AF-A0A7C7Q2X2-F1
#
_entry.id   AF-A0A7C7Q2X2-F1
#
_cell.length_a   1.000
_cell.length_b   1.000
_cell.length_c   1.000
_cell.angle_alpha   90.00
_cell.angle_beta   90.00
_cell.angle_gamma   90.00
#
_symmetry.space_group_name_H-M   'P 1'
#
loop_
_entity.id
_entity.type
_entity.pdbx_description
1 polymer ?
#
loop_
_entity_poly.entity_id
_entity_poly.type
_entity_poly.pdbx_seq_one_letter_code
_entity_poly.pdbx_strand_id
1 'polypeptide(L)'
;MVWTLVWGFLFPALGLGESPTYVVVDTFSSAEAGRFPSRWKPYKKQGKELYLVRVAQGDAYLHAEVPPVPIQIGREVDVDPKAWPYLTWKWRVILPPKGGDERYKEKNDSGAGVYVIFDRGWPKFRKHMIKYVWSSAELPKGEVLRGHYNPNMYVVVLQNSRSPLNRWIREKVNVFQDYKRIFQQDPPRIIGVALMTDADDTDSWAIADYDDFLFQRE
;
A
#
# COMPACT_ATOMS: atom_id res chain seq x y z
N MET A 1 43.09 -20.63 59.23
CA MET A 1 42.92 -21.05 57.82
C MET A 1 41.51 -20.60 57.40
N VAL A 2 41.40 -19.41 56.81
CA VAL A 2 40.12 -18.77 56.47
C VAL A 2 39.90 -18.99 54.98
N TRP A 3 38.78 -19.62 54.61
CA TRP A 3 38.34 -19.78 53.23
C TRP A 3 37.29 -18.72 52.93
N THR A 4 37.59 -17.80 52.01
CA THR A 4 36.62 -16.83 51.49
C THR A 4 36.06 -17.37 50.18
N LEU A 5 34.79 -17.79 50.19
CA LEU A 5 34.04 -18.19 48.99
C LEU A 5 33.50 -16.93 48.31
N VAL A 6 34.02 -16.58 47.14
CA VAL A 6 33.49 -15.53 46.28
C VAL A 6 32.42 -16.16 45.38
N TRP A 7 31.16 -15.79 45.58
CA TRP A 7 30.06 -16.12 44.67
C TRP A 7 30.10 -15.17 43.47
N GLY A 8 30.57 -15.66 42.33
CA GLY A 8 30.44 -14.96 41.05
C GLY A 8 29.00 -15.06 40.54
N PHE A 9 28.27 -13.95 40.56
CA PHE A 9 27.01 -13.84 39.83
C PHE A 9 27.31 -13.70 38.33
N LEU A 10 27.09 -14.78 37.59
CA LEU A 10 26.97 -14.75 36.13
C LEU A 10 25.69 -13.97 35.77
N PHE A 11 25.83 -12.72 35.38
CA PHE A 11 24.76 -12.02 34.69
C PHE A 11 24.63 -12.61 33.27
N PRO A 12 23.45 -13.07 32.85
CA PRO A 12 23.23 -13.42 31.46
C PRO A 12 23.48 -12.18 30.61
N ALA A 13 24.33 -12.29 29.60
CA ALA A 13 24.46 -11.27 28.58
C ALA A 13 23.07 -11.08 27.94
N LEU A 14 22.46 -9.91 28.18
CA LEU A 14 21.30 -9.45 27.43
C LEU A 14 21.71 -9.37 25.96
N GLY A 15 21.31 -10.34 25.16
CA GLY A 15 21.41 -10.26 23.71
C GLY A 15 20.63 -9.03 23.25
N LEU A 16 21.34 -8.01 22.77
CA LEU A 16 20.75 -6.89 22.06
C LEU A 16 20.16 -7.45 20.76
N GLY A 17 18.88 -7.81 20.77
CA GLY A 17 18.15 -8.10 19.55
C GLY A 17 18.21 -6.88 18.64
N GLU A 18 18.58 -7.05 17.37
CA GLU A 18 18.54 -5.97 16.39
C GLU A 18 17.14 -5.36 16.38
N SER A 19 17.06 -4.03 16.45
CA SER A 19 15.79 -3.34 16.27
C SER A 19 15.25 -3.67 14.88
N PRO A 20 13.95 -3.97 14.74
CA PRO A 20 13.37 -4.31 13.44
C PRO A 20 13.71 -3.22 12.43
N THR A 21 14.17 -3.61 11.24
CA THR A 21 14.56 -2.67 10.17
C THR A 21 13.38 -2.20 9.33
N TYR A 22 12.19 -2.80 9.54
CA TYR A 22 10.96 -2.52 8.83
C TYR A 22 9.71 -2.80 9.67
N VAL A 23 8.60 -2.18 9.29
CA VAL A 23 7.23 -2.50 9.75
C VAL A 23 6.51 -3.19 8.60
N VAL A 24 6.23 -4.48 8.74
CA VAL A 24 5.50 -5.25 7.72
C VAL A 24 4.03 -4.84 7.75
N VAL A 25 3.56 -4.32 6.63
CA VAL A 25 2.12 -4.30 6.35
C VAL A 25 1.78 -5.74 5.98
N ASP A 26 1.96 -6.19 4.75
CA ASP A 26 1.59 -7.56 4.36
C ASP A 26 2.52 -8.12 3.28
N THR A 27 2.86 -9.39 3.42
CA THR A 27 3.49 -10.23 2.37
C THR A 27 2.54 -11.30 1.86
N PHE A 28 1.28 -11.29 2.37
CA PHE A 28 0.22 -12.25 2.09
C PHE A 28 0.54 -13.73 2.40
N SER A 29 1.76 -14.05 2.84
CA SER A 29 2.23 -15.41 3.10
C SER A 29 1.54 -16.10 4.30
N SER A 30 0.91 -15.32 5.19
CA SER A 30 0.13 -15.88 6.31
C SER A 30 -1.30 -16.25 5.93
N ALA A 31 -1.76 -15.90 4.72
CA ALA A 31 -3.12 -16.16 4.28
C ALA A 31 -3.21 -17.47 3.47
N GLU A 32 -4.35 -18.13 3.56
CA GLU A 32 -4.65 -19.33 2.77
C GLU A 32 -4.88 -18.96 1.29
N ALA A 33 -4.30 -19.74 0.38
CA ALA A 33 -4.52 -19.56 -1.05
C ALA A 33 -6.01 -19.68 -1.40
N GLY A 34 -6.48 -18.82 -2.32
CA GLY A 34 -7.88 -18.74 -2.73
C GLY A 34 -8.80 -18.04 -1.73
N ARG A 35 -8.26 -17.44 -0.66
CA ARG A 35 -9.05 -16.69 0.33
C ARG A 35 -8.69 -15.21 0.32
N PHE A 36 -9.67 -14.39 0.72
CA PHE A 36 -9.46 -13.00 1.06
C PHE A 36 -8.55 -12.88 2.30
N PRO A 37 -7.54 -11.99 2.31
CA PRO A 37 -6.60 -11.90 3.43
C PRO A 37 -7.27 -11.31 4.68
N SER A 38 -7.28 -12.07 5.78
CA SER A 38 -8.08 -11.79 6.98
C SER A 38 -7.75 -10.48 7.71
N ARG A 39 -6.53 -9.94 7.52
CA ARG A 39 -6.09 -8.65 8.08
C ARG A 39 -6.57 -7.45 7.29
N TRP A 40 -7.17 -7.66 6.13
CA TRP A 40 -7.76 -6.63 5.31
C TRP A 40 -9.26 -6.56 5.55
N LYS A 41 -9.87 -5.44 5.19
CA LYS A 41 -11.31 -5.20 5.25
C LYS A 41 -11.76 -4.66 3.90
N PRO A 42 -12.73 -5.29 3.23
CA PRO A 42 -13.25 -4.75 1.99
C PRO A 42 -14.25 -3.64 2.31
N TYR A 43 -14.26 -2.59 1.49
CA TYR A 43 -15.23 -1.49 1.65
C TYR A 43 -16.67 -1.97 1.35
N LYS A 44 -16.83 -2.80 0.30
CA LYS A 44 -18.07 -3.53 0.01
C LYS A 44 -17.81 -5.03 0.09
N LYS A 45 -18.78 -5.81 0.56
CA LYS A 45 -18.60 -7.26 0.83
C LYS A 45 -18.07 -8.06 -0.37
N GLN A 46 -18.46 -7.66 -1.59
CA GLN A 46 -18.03 -8.25 -2.86
C GLN A 46 -16.50 -8.30 -3.00
N GLY A 47 -15.76 -7.38 -2.37
CA GLY A 47 -14.30 -7.41 -2.41
C GLY A 47 -13.65 -8.67 -1.84
N LYS A 48 -14.36 -9.46 -1.02
CA LYS A 48 -13.86 -10.77 -0.55
C LYS A 48 -13.77 -11.82 -1.64
N GLU A 49 -14.48 -11.64 -2.74
CA GLU A 49 -14.51 -12.59 -3.86
C GLU A 49 -13.57 -12.14 -4.99
N LEU A 50 -13.24 -10.85 -5.03
CA LEU A 50 -12.40 -10.24 -6.08
C LEU A 50 -10.93 -10.13 -5.70
N TYR A 51 -10.61 -10.00 -4.41
CA TYR A 51 -9.25 -9.91 -3.88
C TYR A 51 -8.89 -11.20 -3.16
N LEU A 52 -8.15 -12.09 -3.83
CA LEU A 52 -7.84 -13.42 -3.34
C LEU A 52 -6.34 -13.65 -3.32
N VAL A 53 -5.85 -14.29 -2.26
CA VAL A 53 -4.44 -14.66 -2.19
C VAL A 53 -4.17 -15.81 -3.17
N ARG A 54 -3.09 -15.70 -3.93
CA ARG A 54 -2.59 -16.74 -4.85
C ARG A 54 -1.17 -17.11 -4.44
N VAL A 55 -0.75 -18.31 -4.82
CA VAL A 55 0.61 -18.78 -4.59
C VAL A 55 1.20 -19.18 -5.93
N ALA A 56 2.40 -18.69 -6.24
CA ALA A 56 3.16 -19.10 -7.41
C ALA A 56 4.64 -19.19 -7.07
N GLN A 57 5.31 -20.26 -7.50
CA GLN A 57 6.75 -20.47 -7.27
C GLN A 57 7.18 -20.39 -5.78
N GLY A 58 6.26 -20.66 -4.86
CA GLY A 58 6.50 -20.61 -3.42
C GLY A 58 6.15 -19.27 -2.75
N ASP A 59 5.91 -18.22 -3.52
CA ASP A 59 5.54 -16.90 -3.01
C ASP A 59 4.02 -16.70 -3.03
N ALA A 60 3.48 -16.13 -1.95
CA ALA A 60 2.09 -15.72 -1.86
C ALA A 60 1.93 -14.24 -2.22
N TYR A 61 0.88 -13.90 -2.96
CA TYR A 61 0.57 -12.52 -3.33
C TYR A 61 -0.95 -12.33 -3.38
N LEU A 62 -1.38 -11.07 -3.32
CA LEU A 62 -2.79 -10.73 -3.48
C LEU A 62 -3.11 -10.52 -4.96
N HIS A 63 -4.06 -11.28 -5.47
CA HIS A 63 -4.62 -11.14 -6.81
C HIS A 63 -5.94 -10.40 -6.77
N ALA A 64 -6.09 -9.39 -7.62
CA ALA A 64 -7.31 -8.64 -7.81
C ALA A 64 -7.75 -8.73 -9.27
N GLU A 65 -8.89 -9.38 -9.51
CA GLU A 65 -9.58 -9.39 -10.81
C GLU A 65 -10.94 -8.74 -10.60
N VAL A 66 -11.13 -7.56 -11.19
CA VAL A 66 -12.23 -6.65 -10.84
C VAL A 66 -13.05 -6.34 -12.11
N PRO A 67 -14.37 -6.64 -12.11
CA PRO A 67 -15.31 -6.18 -13.15
C PRO A 67 -15.61 -4.68 -12.96
N PRO A 68 -16.52 -4.06 -13.74
CA PRO A 68 -16.87 -2.64 -13.59
C PRO A 68 -17.56 -2.28 -12.26
N VAL A 69 -16.81 -2.31 -11.15
CA VAL A 69 -17.30 -2.04 -9.78
C VAL A 69 -16.25 -1.29 -8.95
N PRO A 70 -16.63 -0.28 -8.16
CA PRO A 70 -15.70 0.45 -7.31
C PRO A 70 -15.46 -0.33 -6.02
N ILE A 71 -14.46 -1.22 -6.03
CA ILE A 71 -14.12 -2.08 -4.90
C ILE A 71 -12.71 -1.80 -4.41
N GLN A 72 -12.66 -1.20 -3.22
CA GLN A 72 -11.45 -0.97 -2.45
C GLN A 72 -11.36 -1.94 -1.27
N ILE A 73 -10.14 -2.31 -0.89
CA ILE A 73 -9.85 -3.02 0.37
C ILE A 73 -8.85 -2.20 1.19
N GLY A 74 -8.94 -2.27 2.52
CA GLY A 74 -8.09 -1.48 3.41
C GLY A 74 -7.55 -2.31 4.57
N ARG A 75 -6.37 -1.94 5.03
CA ARG A 75 -5.74 -2.47 6.23
C ARG A 75 -5.36 -1.32 7.15
N GLU A 76 -5.78 -1.43 8.40
CA GLU A 76 -5.37 -0.51 9.46
C GLU A 76 -3.90 -0.75 9.81
N VAL A 77 -3.17 0.35 9.97
CA VAL A 77 -1.78 0.38 10.42
C VAL A 77 -1.62 1.52 11.41
N ASP A 78 -0.49 1.61 12.08
CA ASP A 78 -0.21 2.72 12.99
C ASP A 78 1.27 3.12 12.92
N VAL A 79 1.62 3.88 11.88
CA VAL A 79 3.00 4.16 11.48
C VAL A 79 3.31 5.65 11.64
N ASP A 80 4.44 5.95 12.26
CA ASP A 80 5.00 7.30 12.29
C ASP A 80 5.86 7.51 11.04
N PRO A 81 5.45 8.35 10.08
CA PRO A 81 6.21 8.59 8.86
C PRO A 81 7.54 9.32 9.11
N LYS A 82 7.78 9.91 10.28
CA LYS A 82 9.11 10.43 10.66
C LYS A 82 10.08 9.29 10.96
N ALA A 83 9.60 8.23 11.61
CA ALA A 83 10.40 7.06 11.95
C ALA A 83 10.52 6.07 10.79
N TRP A 84 9.48 5.93 9.96
CA TRP A 84 9.41 4.99 8.84
C TRP A 84 8.93 5.70 7.55
N PRO A 85 9.78 6.54 6.94
CA PRO A 85 9.39 7.43 5.85
C PRO A 85 9.19 6.75 4.51
N TYR A 86 9.70 5.53 4.31
CA TYR A 86 9.59 4.83 3.04
C TYR A 86 8.54 3.74 3.09
N LEU A 87 7.59 3.77 2.16
CA LEU A 87 6.73 2.62 1.86
C LEU A 87 7.29 1.92 0.62
N THR A 88 7.47 0.60 0.71
CA THR A 88 7.80 -0.25 -0.44
C THR A 88 6.76 -1.34 -0.63
N TRP A 89 6.56 -1.73 -1.88
CA TRP A 89 5.70 -2.84 -2.27
C TRP A 89 6.09 -3.32 -3.66
N LYS A 90 5.55 -4.47 -4.06
CA LYS A 90 5.54 -4.95 -5.44
C LYS A 90 4.12 -4.94 -5.98
N TRP A 91 4.00 -4.59 -7.25
CA TRP A 91 2.76 -4.76 -8.00
C TRP A 91 3.05 -5.21 -9.43
N ARG A 92 2.06 -5.78 -10.09
CA ARG A 92 2.04 -5.93 -11.54
C ARG A 92 0.62 -5.75 -12.05
N VAL A 93 0.47 -5.01 -13.13
CA VAL A 93 -0.80 -4.93 -13.86
C VAL A 93 -0.77 -5.96 -14.98
N ILE A 94 -1.79 -6.82 -14.99
CA ILE A 94 -2.02 -7.83 -16.03
C ILE A 94 -2.92 -7.25 -17.11
N LEU A 95 -4.01 -6.62 -16.69
CA LEU A 95 -4.98 -5.96 -17.55
C LEU A 95 -5.30 -4.56 -16.96
N PRO A 96 -4.88 -3.47 -17.61
CA PRO A 96 -5.30 -2.13 -17.21
C PRO A 96 -6.73 -1.83 -17.70
N PRO A 97 -7.52 -1.01 -16.97
CA PRO A 97 -8.85 -0.59 -17.39
C PRO A 97 -8.76 0.18 -18.71
N LYS A 98 -9.65 -0.15 -19.65
CA LYS A 98 -9.59 0.38 -21.01
C LYS A 98 -9.98 1.86 -21.01
N GLY A 99 -9.07 2.71 -21.46
CA GLY A 99 -9.33 4.15 -21.57
C GLY A 99 -9.28 4.90 -20.24
N GLY A 100 -8.77 4.27 -19.18
CA GLY A 100 -8.52 4.94 -17.91
C GLY A 100 -7.55 6.11 -18.06
N ASP A 101 -7.87 7.23 -17.42
CA ASP A 101 -7.12 8.48 -17.43
C ASP A 101 -7.55 9.35 -16.23
N GLU A 102 -6.68 9.44 -15.23
CA GLU A 102 -6.92 10.11 -13.94
C GLU A 102 -7.10 11.63 -14.05
N ARG A 103 -6.90 12.23 -15.23
CA ARG A 103 -7.20 13.65 -15.48
C ARG A 103 -8.70 13.92 -15.64
N TYR A 104 -9.48 12.89 -15.93
CA TYR A 104 -10.91 12.99 -16.22
C TYR A 104 -11.71 12.14 -15.24
N LYS A 105 -12.70 12.75 -14.59
CA LYS A 105 -13.49 12.08 -13.55
C LYS A 105 -14.17 10.82 -14.08
N GLU A 106 -14.75 10.89 -15.27
CA GLU A 106 -15.47 9.80 -15.94
C GLU A 106 -14.54 8.73 -16.55
N LYS A 107 -13.23 8.83 -16.31
CA LYS A 107 -12.23 7.85 -16.74
C LYS A 107 -11.26 7.52 -15.61
N ASN A 108 -11.58 7.85 -14.36
CA ASN A 108 -10.62 7.86 -13.26
C ASN A 108 -10.32 6.45 -12.69
N ASP A 109 -10.15 5.48 -13.59
CA ASP A 109 -9.76 4.11 -13.28
C ASP A 109 -8.26 3.90 -13.51
N SER A 110 -7.61 3.25 -12.55
CA SER A 110 -6.21 2.85 -12.59
C SER A 110 -6.10 1.32 -12.55
N GLY A 111 -5.14 0.76 -13.29
CA GLY A 111 -4.88 -0.68 -13.28
C GLY A 111 -4.47 -1.22 -11.91
N ALA A 112 -3.82 -0.38 -11.11
CA ALA A 112 -3.54 -0.64 -9.70
C ALA A 112 -3.42 0.67 -8.92
N GLY A 113 -3.80 0.65 -7.65
CA GLY A 113 -3.80 1.80 -6.77
C GLY A 113 -3.43 1.43 -5.34
N VAL A 114 -2.47 2.16 -4.76
CA VAL A 114 -2.05 2.02 -3.36
C VAL A 114 -2.29 3.34 -2.64
N TYR A 115 -3.09 3.31 -1.60
CA TYR A 115 -3.45 4.48 -0.80
C TYR A 115 -2.66 4.48 0.50
N VAL A 116 -2.13 5.64 0.87
CA VAL A 116 -1.63 5.92 2.22
C VAL A 116 -2.56 6.91 2.88
N ILE A 117 -3.09 6.54 4.05
CA ILE A 117 -4.13 7.29 4.75
C ILE A 117 -3.54 7.90 6.01
N PHE A 118 -3.57 9.23 6.08
CA PHE A 118 -3.00 10.02 7.16
C PHE A 118 -4.11 10.57 8.08
N ASP A 119 -3.94 10.41 9.39
CA ASP A 119 -4.90 10.87 10.40
C ASP A 119 -4.74 12.37 10.70
N ARG A 120 -5.72 13.20 10.34
CA ARG A 120 -5.69 14.63 10.68
C ARG A 120 -6.35 14.96 12.01
N GLY A 121 -6.65 13.96 12.83
CA GLY A 121 -7.27 14.14 14.13
C GLY A 121 -8.74 14.52 14.01
N TRP A 122 -9.23 15.30 14.97
CA TRP A 122 -10.64 15.63 15.05
C TRP A 122 -11.02 16.81 14.12
N PRO A 123 -12.15 16.71 13.37
CA PRO A 123 -13.07 15.58 13.31
C PRO A 123 -12.53 14.39 12.49
N LYS A 124 -12.84 13.15 12.92
CA LYS A 124 -12.33 11.87 12.37
C LYS A 124 -12.56 11.63 10.87
N PHE A 125 -13.33 12.49 10.19
CA PHE A 125 -13.51 12.47 8.74
C PHE A 125 -12.44 13.25 7.97
N ARG A 126 -11.62 14.06 8.65
CA ARG A 126 -10.46 14.71 8.02
C ARG A 126 -9.36 13.67 7.90
N LYS A 127 -9.23 13.10 6.71
CA LYS A 127 -8.11 12.24 6.33
C LYS A 127 -7.47 12.87 5.12
N HIS A 128 -6.14 12.94 5.14
CA HIS A 128 -5.40 13.17 3.90
C HIS A 128 -5.05 11.82 3.30
N MET A 129 -5.09 11.74 1.98
CA MET A 129 -4.80 10.49 1.27
C MET A 129 -3.87 10.77 0.10
N ILE A 130 -2.90 9.88 -0.10
CA ILE A 130 -2.10 9.84 -1.32
C ILE A 130 -2.38 8.49 -1.98
N LYS A 131 -2.91 8.48 -3.21
CA LYS A 131 -3.11 7.30 -4.05
C LYS A 131 -1.96 7.23 -5.05
N TYR A 132 -1.07 6.26 -4.91
CA TYR A 132 -0.06 5.93 -5.91
C TYR A 132 -0.68 5.01 -6.96
N VAL A 133 -0.54 5.34 -8.24
CA VAL A 133 -1.25 4.62 -9.31
C VAL A 133 -0.34 4.07 -10.39
N TRP A 134 -0.81 2.95 -10.96
CA TRP A 134 -0.48 2.52 -12.30
C TRP A 134 -1.59 3.00 -13.25
N SER A 135 -1.33 4.10 -13.95
CA SER A 135 -2.29 4.70 -14.88
C SER A 135 -2.38 3.93 -16.18
N SER A 136 -3.59 3.85 -16.75
CA SER A 136 -3.83 3.37 -18.11
C SER A 136 -3.49 4.42 -19.18
N ALA A 137 -3.31 5.69 -18.79
CA ALA A 137 -3.00 6.79 -19.67
C ALA A 137 -1.48 7.06 -19.74
N GLU A 138 -1.07 7.81 -20.75
CA GLU A 138 0.29 8.30 -20.86
C GLU A 138 0.47 9.58 -20.00
N LEU A 139 0.53 9.38 -18.68
CA LEU A 139 0.84 10.42 -17.71
C LEU A 139 2.32 10.36 -17.30
N PRO A 140 3.05 11.48 -17.23
CA PRO A 140 4.39 11.53 -16.66
C PRO A 140 4.49 10.86 -15.29
N LYS A 141 5.51 10.02 -15.10
CA LYS A 141 5.82 9.47 -13.77
C LYS A 141 6.22 10.61 -12.83
N GLY A 142 5.69 10.59 -11.61
CA GLY A 142 5.83 11.66 -10.62
C GLY A 142 4.78 12.77 -10.75
N GLU A 143 3.94 12.76 -11.79
CA GLU A 143 2.82 13.70 -11.89
C GLU A 143 1.88 13.55 -10.69
N VAL A 144 1.40 14.70 -10.20
CA VAL A 144 0.47 14.78 -9.07
C VAL A 144 -0.83 15.40 -9.53
N LEU A 145 -1.91 14.65 -9.39
CA LEU A 145 -3.27 15.06 -9.73
C LEU A 145 -4.11 15.19 -8.47
N ARG A 146 -5.10 16.08 -8.50
CA ARG A 146 -6.07 16.20 -7.41
C ARG A 146 -7.15 15.13 -7.57
N GLY A 147 -7.54 14.46 -6.49
CA GLY A 147 -8.60 13.45 -6.53
C GLY A 147 -9.96 14.05 -6.90
N HIS A 148 -10.65 13.44 -7.87
CA HIS A 148 -11.98 13.88 -8.31
C HIS A 148 -13.10 13.58 -7.31
N TYR A 149 -13.01 12.46 -6.59
CA TYR A 149 -14.03 12.00 -5.65
C TYR A 149 -13.81 12.44 -4.20
N ASN A 150 -12.59 12.83 -3.85
CA ASN A 150 -12.23 13.28 -2.50
C ASN A 150 -11.27 14.47 -2.57
N PRO A 151 -11.69 15.67 -2.12
CA PRO A 151 -10.87 16.87 -2.21
C PRO A 151 -9.63 16.85 -1.30
N ASN A 152 -9.55 15.90 -0.36
CA ASN A 152 -8.41 15.68 0.55
C ASN A 152 -7.47 14.58 0.06
N MET A 153 -7.66 14.10 -1.17
CA MET A 153 -6.84 13.09 -1.81
C MET A 153 -6.06 13.68 -2.97
N TYR A 154 -4.82 13.23 -3.11
CA TYR A 154 -4.03 13.43 -4.31
C TYR A 154 -3.62 12.07 -4.89
N VAL A 155 -3.47 12.04 -6.21
CA VAL A 155 -3.00 10.90 -6.98
C VAL A 155 -1.58 11.18 -7.42
N VAL A 156 -0.69 10.20 -7.30
CA VAL A 156 0.71 10.26 -7.76
C VAL A 156 0.93 9.13 -8.76
N VAL A 157 1.34 9.48 -9.98
CA VAL A 157 1.58 8.50 -11.04
C VAL A 157 2.95 7.87 -10.85
N LEU A 158 3.01 6.56 -10.57
CA LEU A 158 4.30 5.84 -10.48
C LEU A 158 4.57 5.03 -11.75
N GLN A 159 3.51 4.43 -12.31
CA GLN A 159 3.54 3.67 -13.55
C GLN A 159 2.42 4.19 -14.47
N ASN A 160 2.58 3.98 -15.77
CA ASN A 160 1.68 4.53 -16.78
C ASN A 160 1.51 3.55 -17.95
N SER A 161 0.84 3.98 -19.02
CA SER A 161 0.59 3.16 -20.22
C SER A 161 1.84 2.59 -20.90
N ARG A 162 3.02 3.20 -20.67
CA ARG A 162 4.31 2.74 -21.23
C ARG A 162 5.05 1.77 -20.31
N SER A 163 4.55 1.55 -19.10
CA SER A 163 5.13 0.58 -18.16
C SER A 163 4.85 -0.85 -18.59
N PRO A 164 5.79 -1.79 -18.38
CA PRO A 164 5.63 -3.17 -18.85
C PRO A 164 4.54 -3.90 -18.06
N LEU A 165 3.50 -4.37 -18.76
CA LEU A 165 2.48 -5.25 -18.17
C LEU A 165 3.05 -6.64 -17.87
N ASN A 166 2.37 -7.38 -16.98
CA ASN A 166 2.71 -8.75 -16.59
C ASN A 166 4.12 -8.90 -15.97
N ARG A 167 4.69 -7.81 -15.43
CA ARG A 167 5.98 -7.82 -14.74
C ARG A 167 5.86 -7.19 -13.37
N TRP A 168 6.41 -7.87 -12.37
CA TRP A 168 6.53 -7.32 -11.02
C TRP A 168 7.46 -6.11 -11.04
N ILE A 169 6.96 -4.99 -10.59
CA ILE A 169 7.71 -3.76 -10.35
C ILE A 169 7.70 -3.50 -8.85
N ARG A 170 8.89 -3.24 -8.30
CA ARG A 170 9.03 -2.81 -6.91
C ARG A 170 9.03 -1.29 -6.86
N GLU A 171 8.15 -0.74 -6.04
CA GLU A 171 8.10 0.68 -5.74
C GLU A 171 8.76 0.95 -4.39
N LYS A 172 9.33 2.14 -4.26
CA LYS A 172 9.80 2.70 -3.00
C LYS A 172 9.54 4.20 -3.03
N VAL A 173 8.61 4.64 -2.20
CA VAL A 173 8.21 6.06 -2.14
C VAL A 173 8.48 6.61 -0.75
N ASN A 174 8.93 7.86 -0.69
CA ASN A 174 9.10 8.56 0.57
C ASN A 174 7.78 9.25 0.93
N VAL A 175 6.90 8.53 1.63
CA VAL A 175 5.56 9.02 1.99
C VAL A 175 5.62 10.27 2.87
N PHE A 176 6.70 10.44 3.64
CA PHE A 176 6.92 11.64 4.44
C PHE A 176 7.15 12.87 3.56
N GLN A 177 8.07 12.77 2.60
CA GLN A 177 8.40 13.87 1.68
C GLN A 177 7.26 14.15 0.70
N ASP A 178 6.59 13.11 0.20
CA ASP A 178 5.42 13.28 -0.67
C ASP A 178 4.30 14.03 0.05
N TYR A 179 4.02 13.68 1.31
CA TYR A 179 3.03 14.43 2.09
C TYR A 179 3.42 15.90 2.25
N LYS A 180 4.68 16.19 2.61
CA LYS A 180 5.14 17.58 2.77
C LYS A 180 5.01 18.37 1.48
N ARG A 181 5.42 17.79 0.36
CA ARG A 181 5.34 18.42 -0.96
C ARG A 181 3.90 18.68 -1.40
N ILE A 182 3.00 17.73 -1.18
CA ILE A 182 1.62 17.80 -1.66
C ILE A 182 0.75 18.67 -0.75
N PHE A 183 0.85 18.51 0.57
CA PHE A 183 -0.04 19.16 1.54
C PHE A 183 0.59 20.36 2.25
N GLN A 184 1.88 20.65 1.98
CA GLN A 184 2.62 21.79 2.55
C GLN A 184 2.61 21.80 4.09
N GLN A 185 2.60 20.62 4.69
CA GLN A 185 2.48 20.37 6.14
C GLN A 185 3.32 19.16 6.53
N ASP A 186 3.70 19.05 7.81
CA ASP A 186 4.29 17.81 8.31
C ASP A 186 3.23 16.69 8.36
N PRO A 187 3.58 15.46 7.94
CA PRO A 187 2.64 14.34 7.95
C PRO A 187 2.32 13.92 9.39
N PRO A 188 1.04 13.68 9.70
CA PRO A 188 0.64 13.02 10.93
C PRO A 188 0.81 11.50 10.79
N ARG A 189 0.31 10.74 11.78
CA ARG A 189 0.35 9.27 11.75
C ARG A 189 -0.34 8.71 10.50
N ILE A 190 0.26 7.66 9.93
CA ILE A 190 -0.37 6.84 8.90
C ILE A 190 -1.20 5.79 9.62
N ILE A 191 -2.50 5.79 9.33
CA ILE A 191 -3.50 4.92 9.98
C ILE A 191 -4.04 3.82 9.07
N GLY A 192 -3.67 3.84 7.80
CA GLY A 192 -4.14 2.83 6.86
C GLY A 192 -3.35 2.77 5.57
N VAL A 193 -3.28 1.56 5.03
CA VAL A 193 -2.94 1.28 3.63
C VAL A 193 -4.18 0.70 2.97
N ALA A 194 -4.54 1.16 1.78
CA ALA A 194 -5.65 0.58 1.02
C ALA A 194 -5.24 0.30 -0.41
N LEU A 195 -5.90 -0.68 -1.03
CA LEU A 195 -5.63 -1.14 -2.39
C LEU A 195 -6.90 -1.01 -3.22
N MET A 196 -6.74 -0.61 -4.47
CA MET A 196 -7.82 -0.55 -5.45
C MET A 196 -7.31 -0.85 -6.84
N THR A 197 -7.79 -1.94 -7.41
CA THR A 197 -7.83 -2.18 -8.84
C THR A 197 -9.17 -1.65 -9.33
N ASP A 198 -9.13 -0.65 -10.21
CA ASP A 198 -10.22 0.28 -10.50
C ASP A 198 -10.77 0.04 -11.91
N ALA A 199 -12.09 0.02 -12.10
CA ALA A 199 -12.67 -0.35 -13.40
C ALA A 199 -14.12 0.13 -13.63
N ASP A 200 -14.73 0.90 -12.71
CA ASP A 200 -16.13 1.30 -12.84
C ASP A 200 -16.36 2.55 -13.68
N ASP A 201 -15.48 3.54 -13.63
CA ASP A 201 -15.66 4.78 -14.41
C ASP A 201 -15.55 4.53 -15.92
N THR A 202 -14.74 3.55 -16.32
CA THR A 202 -14.50 3.16 -17.72
C THR A 202 -15.42 2.05 -18.22
N ASP A 203 -16.32 1.53 -17.38
CA ASP A 203 -17.17 0.37 -17.66
C ASP A 203 -16.37 -0.82 -18.24
N SER A 204 -15.22 -1.13 -17.60
CA SER A 204 -14.27 -2.11 -18.12
C SER A 204 -13.78 -3.09 -17.05
N TRP A 205 -12.67 -3.80 -17.31
CA TRP A 205 -12.09 -4.77 -16.39
C TRP A 205 -10.67 -4.40 -16.07
N ALA A 206 -10.25 -4.69 -14.84
CA ALA A 206 -8.87 -4.50 -14.42
C ALA A 206 -8.37 -5.70 -13.62
N ILE A 207 -7.12 -6.09 -13.86
CA ILE A 207 -6.46 -7.20 -13.21
C ILE A 207 -5.06 -6.77 -12.76
N ALA A 208 -4.80 -6.89 -11.47
CA ALA A 208 -3.50 -6.60 -10.90
C ALA A 208 -3.17 -7.50 -9.71
N ASP A 209 -1.88 -7.66 -9.46
CA ASP A 209 -1.36 -8.34 -8.28
C ASP A 209 -0.57 -7.37 -7.42
N TYR A 210 -0.57 -7.64 -6.11
CA TYR A 210 0.09 -6.84 -5.09
C TYR A 210 0.81 -7.73 -4.09
N ASP A 211 1.96 -7.27 -3.61
CA ASP A 211 2.76 -8.01 -2.64
C ASP A 211 3.73 -7.12 -1.85
N ASP A 212 4.32 -7.66 -0.79
CA ASP A 212 5.55 -7.16 -0.16
C ASP A 212 5.46 -5.74 0.42
N PHE A 213 4.32 -5.39 1.02
CA PHE A 213 4.11 -4.08 1.63
C PHE A 213 4.84 -3.95 2.97
N LEU A 214 5.76 -3.00 3.03
CA LEU A 214 6.53 -2.69 4.24
C LEU A 214 6.87 -1.22 4.32
N PHE A 215 6.89 -0.69 5.55
CA PHE A 215 7.51 0.60 5.84
C PHE A 215 8.93 0.38 6.34
N GLN A 216 9.88 1.22 5.93
CA GLN A 216 11.29 1.12 6.30
C GLN A 216 11.94 2.49 6.53
N ARG A 217 13.10 2.50 7.20
CA ARG A 217 13.84 3.72 7.53
C ARG A 217 14.57 4.31 6.33
N GLU A 218 15.10 3.45 5.47
CA GLU A 218 16.03 3.82 4.40
C GLU A 218 15.61 3.33 3.03
#